data_AF-A0AAD1IPT0-F1
#
_entry.id   AF-A0AAD1IPT0-F1
#
_cell.length_a   1.000
_cell.length_b   1.000
_cell.length_c   1.000
_cell.angle_alpha   90.00
_cell.angle_beta   90.00
_cell.angle_gamma   90.00
#
_symmetry.space_group_name_H-M   'P 1'
#
loop_
_entity.id
_entity.type
_entity.pdbx_description
1 polymer ?
#
loop_
_entity_poly.entity_id
_entity_poly.type
_entity_poly.pdbx_seq_one_letter_code
_entity_poly.pdbx_strand_id
1 'polypeptide(L)'
;MTLLRRVSLRVLFALLTAALIATPFGVAWYLHVLGLQVSEQFSTPAVVLAADEDTFARVLRSELPGRTPPVVLAYHDVRPIEPDDEEPHSGEYPRHHFVVTPEAFDAQLAALRAAGYTSLTSDQYVDYLAGGVVPERSVLITFDDGTHGLWTHADKILERHQMHAVSFLITGNVGANRPYYLSWQEIERMAQSGRWDFQSHTRKMHARLPVDAAGALASEMTHRRWLPGKNRLETLEEFETKIRRDLRGSVQDIVDHGLPRPTLFAFPFSEGFSDNAESSDPRAAAVAMRVIHEFFVDAFNNAPPQPLPAGARAAAVGMTGRIELTLDSTVDDLLTAVRAHTPVTPAQAPPSRRPDLWTELSDDTPAAVTAEGDRVRMRGPGRWSGIAYGRQATADWASYTASATVRGLSARGVENAALIARVGTGEEVSTQVSADYLRVSIGLGAKPRVVEQLPLARRDAHTVAMRVSPTAIDIVVDGSVRVTVPAAGGPGAYGGIGLSSSRMTESAPWPVFTNLSVTAGPELPNVQAGVGRPVRG
;
A
#
# COMPACT_ATOMS: atom_id res chain seq x y z
N MET A 1 77.55 -12.99 -32.71
CA MET A 1 76.48 -12.10 -32.19
C MET A 1 75.07 -12.38 -32.76
N THR A 2 74.90 -13.17 -33.81
CA THR A 2 73.61 -13.39 -34.50
C THR A 2 72.73 -14.51 -33.91
N LEU A 3 73.33 -15.54 -33.30
CA LEU A 3 72.58 -16.66 -32.70
C LEU A 3 71.90 -16.27 -31.37
N LEU A 4 72.63 -15.58 -30.48
CA LEU A 4 72.10 -15.08 -29.21
C LEU A 4 70.89 -14.15 -29.43
N ARG A 5 70.99 -13.21 -30.38
CA ARG A 5 69.87 -12.31 -30.73
C ARG A 5 68.62 -13.06 -31.19
N ARG A 6 68.76 -14.15 -31.95
CA ARG A 6 67.62 -14.95 -32.43
C ARG A 6 66.96 -15.76 -31.31
N VAL A 7 67.75 -16.30 -30.38
CA VAL A 7 67.23 -16.98 -29.19
C VAL A 7 66.51 -15.99 -28.28
N SER A 8 67.10 -14.81 -28.03
CA SER A 8 66.48 -13.75 -27.25
C SER A 8 65.16 -13.25 -27.85
N LEU A 9 65.08 -13.13 -29.18
CA LEU A 9 63.85 -12.71 -29.86
C LEU A 9 62.73 -13.77 -29.75
N ARG A 10 63.09 -15.06 -29.86
CA ARG A 10 62.13 -16.17 -29.70
C ARG A 10 61.60 -16.27 -28.27
N VAL A 11 62.47 -16.09 -27.27
CA VAL A 11 62.06 -16.03 -25.86
C VAL A 11 61.14 -14.83 -25.63
N LEU A 12 61.48 -13.66 -26.18
CA LEU A 12 60.65 -12.47 -26.08
C LEU A 12 59.26 -12.66 -26.71
N PHE A 13 59.19 -13.25 -27.92
CA PHE A 13 57.91 -13.54 -28.56
C PHE A 13 57.10 -14.61 -27.81
N ALA A 14 57.76 -15.63 -27.25
CA ALA A 14 57.09 -16.63 -26.42
C ALA A 14 56.50 -16.02 -25.14
N LEU A 15 57.24 -15.14 -24.48
CA LEU A 15 56.76 -14.40 -23.30
C LEU A 15 55.63 -13.43 -23.65
N LEU A 16 55.72 -12.71 -24.76
CA LEU A 16 54.64 -11.85 -25.25
C LEU A 16 53.38 -12.65 -25.58
N THR A 17 53.53 -13.81 -26.22
CA THR A 17 52.41 -14.71 -26.54
C THR A 17 51.78 -15.27 -25.26
N ALA A 18 52.61 -15.72 -24.31
CA ALA A 18 52.13 -16.20 -23.01
C ALA A 18 51.40 -15.09 -22.23
N ALA A 19 51.91 -13.85 -22.24
CA ALA A 19 51.23 -12.72 -21.61
C ALA A 19 49.91 -12.36 -22.32
N LEU A 20 49.89 -12.37 -23.66
CA LEU A 20 48.69 -12.10 -24.45
C LEU A 20 47.58 -13.14 -24.20
N ILE A 21 47.96 -14.41 -23.96
CA ILE A 21 47.02 -15.48 -23.61
C ILE A 21 46.62 -15.40 -22.13
N ALA A 22 47.58 -15.25 -21.20
CA ALA A 22 47.30 -15.31 -19.76
C ALA A 22 46.56 -14.07 -19.24
N THR A 23 46.77 -12.89 -19.82
CA THR A 23 46.18 -11.64 -19.31
C THR A 23 44.64 -11.64 -19.41
N PRO A 24 44.00 -11.99 -20.55
CA PRO A 24 42.55 -12.08 -20.61
C PRO A 24 41.96 -13.10 -19.63
N PHE A 25 42.61 -14.26 -19.45
CA PHE A 25 42.19 -15.25 -18.46
C PHE A 25 42.35 -14.76 -17.02
N GLY A 26 43.48 -14.10 -16.71
CA GLY A 26 43.72 -13.51 -15.40
C GLY A 26 42.73 -12.38 -15.08
N VAL A 27 42.42 -11.52 -16.05
CA VAL A 27 41.39 -10.48 -15.92
C VAL A 27 40.01 -11.09 -15.76
N ALA A 28 39.64 -12.08 -16.58
CA ALA A 28 38.35 -12.77 -16.46
C ALA A 28 38.20 -13.50 -15.11
N TRP A 29 39.26 -14.18 -14.64
CA TRP A 29 39.30 -14.81 -13.33
C TRP A 29 39.18 -13.78 -12.20
N TYR A 30 39.93 -12.68 -12.27
CA TYR A 30 39.86 -11.61 -11.28
C TYR A 30 38.47 -10.98 -11.23
N LEU A 31 37.86 -10.67 -12.37
CA LEU A 31 36.48 -10.16 -12.45
C LEU A 31 35.46 -11.19 -11.96
N HIS A 32 35.68 -12.49 -12.22
CA HIS A 32 34.84 -13.56 -11.69
C HIS A 32 34.93 -13.64 -10.16
N VAL A 33 36.14 -13.62 -9.59
CA VAL A 33 36.37 -13.62 -8.14
C VAL A 33 35.77 -12.37 -7.49
N LEU A 34 35.95 -11.19 -8.08
CA LEU A 34 35.28 -9.96 -7.63
C LEU A 34 33.76 -10.08 -7.70
N GLY A 35 33.21 -10.69 -8.75
CA GLY A 35 31.79 -10.96 -8.87
C GLY A 35 31.26 -11.95 -7.83
N LEU A 36 32.11 -12.79 -7.26
CA LEU A 36 31.78 -13.70 -6.16
C LEU A 36 31.99 -13.08 -4.77
N GLN A 37 32.57 -11.88 -4.68
CA GLN A 37 32.76 -11.21 -3.39
C GLN A 37 31.41 -10.73 -2.85
N VAL A 38 31.10 -11.26 -1.67
CA VAL A 38 30.00 -10.81 -0.85
C VAL A 38 30.56 -9.83 0.17
N SER A 39 29.95 -8.64 0.23
CA SER A 39 30.39 -7.58 1.13
C SER A 39 30.32 -8.00 2.60
N GLU A 40 31.08 -7.36 3.47
CA GLU A 40 30.91 -7.56 4.92
C GLU A 40 29.60 -6.94 5.40
N GLN A 41 28.99 -7.55 6.41
CA GLN A 41 27.81 -7.03 7.08
C GLN A 41 28.19 -6.28 8.35
N PHE A 42 27.62 -5.10 8.55
CA PHE A 42 27.79 -4.28 9.74
C PHE A 42 26.76 -4.64 10.80
N SER A 43 27.17 -4.62 12.06
CA SER A 43 26.26 -4.84 13.19
C SER A 43 25.85 -3.50 13.79
N THR A 44 24.58 -3.15 13.66
CA THR A 44 24.00 -1.98 14.35
C THR A 44 23.84 -2.28 15.84
N PRO A 45 24.24 -1.39 16.76
CA PRO A 45 23.93 -1.54 18.18
C PRO A 45 22.42 -1.71 18.42
N ALA A 46 22.04 -2.56 19.37
CA ALA A 46 20.62 -2.76 19.67
C ALA A 46 20.03 -1.49 20.28
N VAL A 47 18.93 -1.03 19.71
CA VAL A 47 18.18 0.11 20.21
C VAL A 47 17.28 -0.34 21.34
N VAL A 48 17.28 0.45 22.41
CA VAL A 48 16.29 0.35 23.49
C VAL A 48 15.24 1.41 23.19
N LEU A 49 13.98 0.97 23.04
CA LEU A 49 12.85 1.87 22.81
C LEU A 49 12.76 2.92 23.91
N ALA A 50 12.35 4.13 23.54
CA ALA A 50 11.96 5.13 24.53
C ALA A 50 10.74 4.65 25.34
N ALA A 51 10.60 5.16 26.57
CA ALA A 51 9.59 4.66 27.50
C ALA A 51 8.15 4.90 27.03
N ASP A 52 7.92 5.99 26.29
CA ASP A 52 6.68 6.34 25.62
C ASP A 52 6.40 5.42 24.42
N GLU A 53 7.38 5.18 23.55
CA GLU A 53 7.28 4.24 22.41
C GLU A 53 6.92 2.81 22.88
N ASP A 54 7.63 2.30 23.89
CA ASP A 54 7.39 0.99 24.50
C ASP A 54 6.01 0.93 25.19
N THR A 55 5.56 2.05 25.78
CA THR A 55 4.20 2.16 26.32
C THR A 55 3.16 2.15 25.21
N PHE A 56 3.37 2.88 24.11
CA PHE A 56 2.47 2.88 22.96
C PHE A 56 2.38 1.48 22.35
N ALA A 57 3.50 0.78 22.14
CA ALA A 57 3.51 -0.59 21.64
C ALA A 57 2.68 -1.54 22.51
N ARG A 58 2.80 -1.45 23.85
CA ARG A 58 1.98 -2.24 24.78
C ARG A 58 0.50 -1.88 24.74
N VAL A 59 0.17 -0.59 24.65
CA VAL A 59 -1.23 -0.13 24.51
C VAL A 59 -1.82 -0.71 23.23
N LEU A 60 -1.12 -0.55 22.11
CA LEU A 60 -1.52 -1.09 20.81
C LEU A 60 -1.80 -2.59 20.87
N ARG A 61 -0.94 -3.36 21.53
CA ARG A 61 -1.09 -4.81 21.73
C ARG A 61 -2.42 -5.16 22.42
N SER A 62 -2.84 -4.36 23.41
CA SER A 62 -4.06 -4.59 24.18
C SER A 62 -5.33 -4.06 23.51
N GLU A 63 -5.19 -3.00 22.72
CA GLU A 63 -6.31 -2.36 22.00
C GLU A 63 -6.74 -3.16 20.76
N LEU A 64 -5.79 -3.72 20.00
CA LEU A 64 -6.08 -4.39 18.74
C LEU A 64 -6.40 -5.89 18.93
N PRO A 65 -7.34 -6.44 18.14
CA PRO A 65 -7.60 -7.86 18.13
C PRO A 65 -6.37 -8.68 17.74
N GLY A 66 -6.24 -9.90 18.28
CA GLY A 66 -5.11 -10.77 17.95
C GLY A 66 -5.13 -11.28 16.51
N ARG A 67 -6.30 -11.72 16.01
CA ARG A 67 -6.46 -12.22 14.63
C ARG A 67 -7.08 -11.15 13.75
N THR A 68 -6.24 -10.45 13.01
CA THR A 68 -6.62 -9.47 11.98
C THR A 68 -5.88 -9.81 10.70
N PRO A 69 -6.34 -9.30 9.54
CA PRO A 69 -5.51 -9.24 8.34
C PRO A 69 -4.12 -8.66 8.64
N PRO A 70 -3.07 -9.11 7.92
CA PRO A 70 -1.74 -8.59 8.11
C PRO A 70 -1.64 -7.13 7.69
N VAL A 71 -0.80 -6.36 8.35
CA VAL A 71 -0.42 -5.01 7.90
C VAL A 71 0.81 -5.14 6.99
N VAL A 72 0.84 -4.45 5.86
CA VAL A 72 1.95 -4.51 4.90
C VAL A 72 2.75 -3.22 4.96
N LEU A 73 4.06 -3.34 5.19
CA LEU A 73 5.01 -2.24 5.32
C LEU A 73 5.93 -2.21 4.11
N ALA A 74 6.24 -1.02 3.59
CA ALA A 74 7.15 -0.80 2.48
C ALA A 74 8.35 0.04 2.95
N TYR A 75 9.53 -0.52 2.74
CA TYR A 75 10.83 0.11 2.90
C TYR A 75 11.56 0.08 1.54
N HIS A 76 12.69 0.78 1.42
CA HIS A 76 13.55 0.68 0.24
C HIS A 76 14.98 0.38 0.64
N ASP A 77 15.68 1.34 1.22
CA ASP A 77 17.08 1.19 1.62
C ASP A 77 17.28 1.30 3.13
N VAL A 78 18.23 0.54 3.67
CA VAL A 78 18.63 0.59 5.09
C VAL A 78 20.13 0.83 5.18
N ARG A 79 20.52 2.08 5.43
CA ARG A 79 21.94 2.46 5.53
C ARG A 79 22.11 3.79 6.26
N PRO A 80 23.31 4.10 6.77
CA PRO A 80 23.61 5.44 7.27
C PRO A 80 23.40 6.50 6.18
N ILE A 81 22.97 7.70 6.60
CA ILE A 81 22.90 8.86 5.72
C ILE A 81 24.31 9.38 5.47
N GLU A 82 24.66 9.56 4.22
CA GLU A 82 25.96 10.05 3.77
C GLU A 82 25.86 11.53 3.38
N PRO A 83 26.95 12.32 3.49
CA PRO A 83 26.91 13.75 3.16
C PRO A 83 26.44 14.06 1.72
N ASP A 84 26.74 13.16 0.77
CA ASP A 84 26.36 13.32 -0.64
C ASP A 84 24.88 13.04 -0.90
N ASP A 85 24.13 12.57 0.10
CA ASP A 85 22.69 12.37 -0.01
C ASP A 85 21.92 13.70 -0.13
N GLU A 86 22.50 14.83 0.25
CA GLU A 86 21.83 16.14 0.25
C GLU A 86 21.57 16.75 -1.15
N GLU A 87 22.16 16.21 -2.23
CA GLU A 87 21.95 16.77 -3.57
C GLU A 87 20.77 16.14 -4.34
N PRO A 88 19.72 16.92 -4.69
CA PRO A 88 18.64 16.42 -5.53
C PRO A 88 19.11 16.27 -6.98
N HIS A 89 19.21 15.04 -7.45
CA HIS A 89 19.30 14.77 -8.88
C HIS A 89 17.90 14.80 -9.49
N SER A 90 17.63 15.84 -10.27
CA SER A 90 16.50 15.96 -11.21
C SER A 90 15.08 15.74 -10.66
N GLY A 91 14.54 16.72 -9.92
CA GLY A 91 13.08 16.86 -9.72
C GLY A 91 12.36 15.70 -9.00
N GLU A 92 13.09 14.70 -8.53
CA GLU A 92 12.65 13.65 -7.61
C GLU A 92 12.77 14.12 -6.16
N TYR A 93 12.09 13.42 -5.24
CA TYR A 93 12.48 13.45 -3.83
C TYR A 93 13.99 13.18 -3.75
N PRO A 94 14.73 13.87 -2.87
CA PRO A 94 16.15 13.62 -2.76
C PRO A 94 16.39 12.14 -2.41
N ARG A 95 17.49 11.55 -2.91
CA ARG A 95 17.74 10.09 -2.87
C ARG A 95 17.62 9.47 -1.46
N HIS A 96 17.81 10.27 -0.41
CA HIS A 96 17.67 9.82 0.97
C HIS A 96 16.23 9.69 1.47
N HIS A 97 15.22 10.23 0.78
CA HIS A 97 13.85 10.18 1.29
C HIS A 97 13.39 8.74 1.57
N PHE A 98 13.78 7.79 0.72
CA PHE A 98 13.45 6.37 0.87
C PHE A 98 14.50 5.56 1.65
N VAL A 99 15.46 6.23 2.30
CA VAL A 99 16.46 5.58 3.16
C VAL A 99 15.98 5.61 4.60
N VAL A 100 16.00 4.47 5.29
CA VAL A 100 15.82 4.39 6.75
C VAL A 100 17.17 4.06 7.38
N THR A 101 17.55 4.77 8.45
CA THR A 101 18.82 4.46 9.13
C THR A 101 18.75 3.08 9.81
N PRO A 102 19.89 2.37 9.96
CA PRO A 102 19.89 1.08 10.64
C PRO A 102 19.34 1.16 12.08
N GLU A 103 19.57 2.26 12.79
CA GLU A 103 19.05 2.51 14.13
C GLU A 103 17.53 2.70 14.12
N ALA A 104 17.00 3.49 13.17
CA ALA A 104 15.55 3.68 13.04
C ALA A 104 14.86 2.36 12.67
N PHE A 105 15.45 1.57 11.76
CA PHE A 105 14.91 0.27 11.39
C PHE A 105 14.92 -0.73 12.57
N ASP A 106 16.01 -0.78 13.36
CA ASP A 106 16.07 -1.62 14.57
C ASP A 106 15.01 -1.21 15.61
N ALA A 107 14.82 0.09 15.83
CA ALA A 107 13.80 0.62 16.73
C ALA A 107 12.38 0.26 16.26
N GLN A 108 12.10 0.40 14.96
CA GLN A 108 10.81 0.04 14.37
C GLN A 108 10.50 -1.46 14.53
N LEU A 109 11.47 -2.36 14.28
CA LEU A 109 11.27 -3.80 14.50
C LEU A 109 11.11 -4.14 15.99
N ALA A 110 11.86 -3.46 16.87
CA ALA A 110 11.70 -3.59 18.32
C ALA A 110 10.28 -3.20 18.77
N ALA A 111 9.74 -2.10 18.24
CA ALA A 111 8.39 -1.62 18.55
C ALA A 111 7.30 -2.58 18.07
N LEU A 112 7.43 -3.11 16.84
CA LEU A 112 6.53 -4.14 16.32
C LEU A 112 6.55 -5.39 17.22
N ARG A 113 7.74 -5.86 17.62
CA ARG A 113 7.88 -7.00 18.54
C ARG A 113 7.27 -6.72 19.91
N ALA A 114 7.47 -5.53 20.48
CA ALA A 114 6.88 -5.11 21.74
C ALA A 114 5.34 -5.08 21.66
N ALA A 115 4.80 -4.66 20.51
CA ALA A 115 3.38 -4.71 20.19
C ALA A 115 2.86 -6.13 19.91
N GLY A 116 3.75 -7.13 19.88
CA GLY A 116 3.42 -8.54 19.72
C GLY A 116 3.28 -8.98 18.26
N TYR A 117 3.79 -8.20 17.31
CA TYR A 117 3.76 -8.56 15.90
C TYR A 117 4.78 -9.62 15.52
N THR A 118 4.42 -10.44 14.55
CA THR A 118 5.30 -11.40 13.88
C THR A 118 5.25 -11.17 12.37
N SER A 119 6.38 -11.37 11.70
CA SER A 119 6.50 -11.18 10.26
C SER A 119 6.12 -12.43 9.47
N LEU A 120 5.51 -12.24 8.31
CA LEU A 120 5.16 -13.30 7.37
C LEU A 120 6.23 -13.50 6.29
N THR A 121 6.34 -14.75 5.83
CA THR A 121 6.90 -15.08 4.51
C THR A 121 5.91 -14.73 3.40
N SER A 122 6.41 -14.57 2.18
CA SER A 122 5.60 -14.40 0.97
C SER A 122 4.64 -15.58 0.73
N ASP A 123 5.07 -16.82 1.01
CA ASP A 123 4.21 -18.00 0.91
C ASP A 123 3.07 -17.97 1.94
N GLN A 124 3.35 -17.61 3.19
CA GLN A 124 2.30 -17.44 4.21
C GLN A 124 1.30 -16.34 3.84
N TYR A 125 1.78 -15.25 3.25
CA TYR A 125 0.92 -14.17 2.78
C TYR A 125 0.03 -14.61 1.60
N VAL A 126 0.60 -15.33 0.62
CA VAL A 126 -0.15 -15.90 -0.51
C VAL A 126 -1.18 -16.92 -0.05
N ASP A 127 -0.81 -17.82 0.86
CA ASP A 127 -1.73 -18.80 1.44
C ASP A 127 -2.86 -18.11 2.21
N TYR A 128 -2.56 -17.02 2.92
CA TYR A 128 -3.56 -16.20 3.59
C TYR A 128 -4.55 -15.55 2.61
N LEU A 129 -4.07 -14.98 1.50
CA LEU A 129 -4.95 -14.42 0.48
C LEU A 129 -5.89 -15.48 -0.13
N ALA A 130 -5.46 -16.75 -0.14
CA ALA A 130 -6.27 -17.90 -0.55
C ALA A 130 -7.23 -18.43 0.54
N GLY A 131 -7.36 -17.73 1.67
CA GLY A 131 -8.23 -18.11 2.80
C GLY A 131 -7.53 -18.91 3.91
N GLY A 132 -6.20 -18.99 3.87
CA GLY A 132 -5.39 -19.53 4.96
C GLY A 132 -5.41 -18.64 6.21
N VAL A 133 -4.83 -19.13 7.29
CA VAL A 133 -4.71 -18.39 8.56
C VAL A 133 -3.28 -17.91 8.76
N VAL A 134 -3.13 -16.70 9.29
CA VAL A 134 -1.84 -16.14 9.71
C VAL A 134 -1.71 -16.18 11.24
N PRO A 135 -0.48 -16.12 11.78
CA PRO A 135 -0.26 -15.86 13.19
C PRO A 135 -1.01 -14.62 13.68
N GLU A 136 -1.29 -14.57 14.98
CA GLU A 136 -1.84 -13.34 15.58
C GLU A 136 -0.88 -12.18 15.38
N ARG A 137 -1.42 -11.00 15.08
CA ARG A 137 -0.68 -9.76 14.82
C ARG A 137 0.43 -10.00 13.79
N SER A 138 0.01 -10.25 12.56
CA SER A 138 0.94 -10.47 11.46
C SER A 138 1.28 -9.18 10.73
N VAL A 139 2.53 -9.04 10.31
CA VAL A 139 3.00 -7.99 9.38
C VAL A 139 3.72 -8.63 8.19
N LEU A 140 3.61 -8.03 7.02
CA LEU A 140 4.48 -8.33 5.89
C LEU A 140 5.46 -7.17 5.72
N ILE A 141 6.73 -7.41 5.99
CA ILE A 141 7.79 -6.40 5.88
C ILE A 141 8.37 -6.51 4.47
N THR A 142 8.23 -5.46 3.67
CA THR A 142 8.66 -5.46 2.27
C THR A 142 9.72 -4.39 2.00
N PHE A 143 10.63 -4.70 1.07
CA PHE A 143 11.69 -3.80 0.60
C PHE A 143 11.66 -3.75 -0.92
N ASP A 144 11.59 -2.56 -1.49
CA ASP A 144 11.67 -2.38 -2.94
C ASP A 144 13.14 -2.21 -3.40
N ASP A 145 13.34 -2.18 -4.71
CA ASP A 145 14.60 -1.94 -5.43
C ASP A 145 15.69 -3.03 -5.37
N GLY A 146 15.88 -3.68 -4.22
CA GLY A 146 16.99 -4.62 -3.99
C GLY A 146 18.31 -3.90 -3.71
N THR A 147 18.28 -2.90 -2.84
CA THR A 147 19.45 -2.09 -2.47
C THR A 147 20.46 -2.88 -1.64
N HIS A 148 21.74 -2.49 -1.73
CA HIS A 148 22.83 -3.17 -1.05
C HIS A 148 22.75 -3.07 0.48
N GLY A 149 22.12 -2.00 1.02
CA GLY A 149 21.89 -1.81 2.45
C GLY A 149 21.11 -2.96 3.11
N LEU A 150 20.29 -3.68 2.34
CA LEU A 150 19.56 -4.85 2.82
C LEU A 150 20.51 -5.96 3.28
N TRP A 151 21.60 -6.20 2.54
CA TRP A 151 22.62 -7.16 2.93
C TRP A 151 23.51 -6.60 4.04
N THR A 152 24.04 -5.39 3.88
CA THR A 152 25.07 -4.86 4.77
C THR A 152 24.54 -4.44 6.14
N HIS A 153 23.26 -4.11 6.27
CA HIS A 153 22.64 -3.67 7.52
C HIS A 153 21.38 -4.44 7.90
N ALA A 154 20.37 -4.50 7.03
CA ALA A 154 19.04 -4.98 7.41
C ALA A 154 19.01 -6.46 7.82
N ASP A 155 19.75 -7.33 7.13
CA ASP A 155 19.74 -8.78 7.36
C ASP A 155 20.10 -9.17 8.81
N LYS A 156 21.13 -8.54 9.40
CA LYS A 156 21.52 -8.76 10.80
C LYS A 156 20.53 -8.18 11.81
N ILE A 157 19.80 -7.13 11.44
CA ILE A 157 18.74 -6.56 12.26
C ILE A 157 17.54 -7.52 12.28
N LEU A 158 17.12 -8.03 11.12
CA LEU A 158 16.07 -9.04 11.01
C LEU A 158 16.40 -10.31 11.81
N GLU A 159 17.64 -10.81 11.72
CA GLU A 159 18.10 -11.96 12.50
C GLU A 159 17.87 -11.78 14.01
N ARG A 160 18.22 -10.60 14.54
CA ARG A 160 18.08 -10.28 15.97
C ARG A 160 16.63 -10.21 16.43
N HIS A 161 15.76 -9.65 15.59
CA HIS A 161 14.33 -9.56 15.88
C HIS A 161 13.57 -10.84 15.54
N GLN A 162 14.24 -11.83 14.94
CA GLN A 162 13.65 -13.08 14.46
C GLN A 162 12.49 -12.81 13.47
N MET A 163 12.70 -11.82 12.61
CA MET A 163 11.73 -11.40 11.60
C MET A 163 12.20 -11.79 10.20
N HIS A 164 11.22 -11.87 9.31
CA HIS A 164 11.31 -12.22 7.91
C HIS A 164 10.92 -11.01 7.06
N ALA A 165 11.52 -10.88 5.90
CA ALA A 165 11.26 -9.80 4.96
C ALA A 165 11.11 -10.31 3.52
N VAL A 166 10.46 -9.51 2.69
CA VAL A 166 10.28 -9.77 1.26
C VAL A 166 10.95 -8.64 0.48
N SER A 167 11.86 -8.96 -0.44
CA SER A 167 12.51 -7.96 -1.30
C SER A 167 11.99 -8.06 -2.74
N PHE A 168 11.47 -6.95 -3.27
CA PHE A 168 11.06 -6.80 -4.66
C PHE A 168 12.26 -6.32 -5.49
N LEU A 169 12.77 -7.18 -6.38
CA LEU A 169 14.00 -6.93 -7.11
C LEU A 169 13.73 -6.26 -8.47
N ILE A 170 14.49 -5.21 -8.78
CA ILE A 170 14.67 -4.76 -10.15
C ILE A 170 15.74 -5.66 -10.79
N THR A 171 15.33 -6.75 -11.43
CA THR A 171 16.27 -7.85 -11.76
C THR A 171 17.34 -7.47 -12.79
N GLY A 172 17.12 -6.41 -13.57
CA GLY A 172 18.12 -5.84 -14.47
C GLY A 172 19.15 -4.93 -13.79
N ASN A 173 18.96 -4.57 -12.53
CA ASN A 173 19.87 -3.74 -11.74
C ASN A 173 20.71 -4.56 -10.76
N VAL A 174 20.11 -5.53 -10.07
CA VAL A 174 20.85 -6.43 -9.17
C VAL A 174 21.89 -7.24 -9.94
N GLY A 175 23.09 -7.37 -9.36
CA GLY A 175 24.28 -7.95 -9.99
C GLY A 175 24.97 -7.07 -11.04
N ALA A 176 24.27 -6.11 -11.64
CA ALA A 176 24.80 -5.27 -12.72
C ALA A 176 25.26 -3.87 -12.25
N ASN A 177 24.48 -3.23 -11.38
CA ASN A 177 24.65 -1.82 -11.01
C ASN A 177 25.19 -1.67 -9.57
N ARG A 178 26.34 -2.30 -9.30
CA ARG A 178 27.04 -2.22 -8.01
C ARG A 178 27.75 -0.86 -7.86
N PRO A 179 27.94 -0.35 -6.63
CA PRO A 179 27.65 -0.98 -5.33
C PRO A 179 26.25 -0.68 -4.77
N TYR A 180 25.40 0.04 -5.49
CA TYR A 180 24.10 0.46 -4.96
C TYR A 180 23.12 -0.70 -4.81
N TYR A 181 23.10 -1.63 -5.77
CA TYR A 181 22.22 -2.81 -5.73
C TYR A 181 22.96 -4.05 -5.21
N LEU A 182 22.19 -4.99 -4.67
CA LEU A 182 22.65 -6.32 -4.27
C LEU A 182 23.31 -7.07 -5.43
N SER A 183 24.25 -7.95 -5.12
CA SER A 183 24.68 -9.03 -6.02
C SER A 183 23.81 -10.27 -5.87
N TRP A 184 23.82 -11.12 -6.89
CA TRP A 184 23.14 -12.42 -6.83
C TRP A 184 23.70 -13.33 -5.74
N GLN A 185 24.99 -13.27 -5.44
CA GLN A 185 25.62 -14.04 -4.36
C GLN A 185 25.16 -13.58 -2.97
N GLU A 186 24.93 -12.27 -2.77
CA GLU A 186 24.32 -11.74 -1.55
C GLU A 186 22.87 -12.21 -1.43
N ILE A 187 22.10 -12.11 -2.51
CA ILE A 187 20.70 -12.58 -2.59
C ILE A 187 20.61 -14.08 -2.27
N GLU A 188 21.48 -14.91 -2.83
CA GLU A 188 21.52 -16.35 -2.55
C GLU A 188 21.78 -16.65 -1.07
N ARG A 189 22.70 -15.92 -0.42
CA ARG A 189 22.96 -16.07 1.03
C ARG A 189 21.79 -15.59 1.88
N MET A 190 21.17 -14.48 1.50
CA MET A 190 19.98 -13.96 2.16
C MET A 190 18.82 -14.97 2.06
N ALA A 191 18.59 -15.58 0.90
CA ALA A 191 17.59 -16.63 0.73
C ALA A 191 17.90 -17.88 1.57
N GLN A 192 19.15 -18.35 1.55
CA GLN A 192 19.59 -19.51 2.33
C GLN A 192 19.49 -19.31 3.84
N SER A 193 19.50 -18.06 4.32
CA SER A 193 19.29 -17.75 5.73
C SER A 193 17.87 -18.05 6.22
N GLY A 194 16.90 -18.15 5.29
CA GLY A 194 15.49 -18.32 5.58
C GLY A 194 14.79 -17.05 6.09
N ARG A 195 15.44 -15.88 6.06
CA ARG A 195 14.87 -14.58 6.48
C ARG A 195 14.31 -13.74 5.34
N TRP A 196 14.58 -14.12 4.09
CA TRP A 196 14.26 -13.31 2.92
C TRP A 196 13.58 -14.14 1.83
N ASP A 197 12.48 -13.59 1.29
CA ASP A 197 11.93 -14.00 0.01
C ASP A 197 12.19 -12.92 -1.05
N PHE A 198 12.33 -13.33 -2.30
CA PHE A 198 12.63 -12.44 -3.42
C PHE A 198 11.50 -12.46 -4.45
N GLN A 199 11.00 -11.27 -4.79
CA GLN A 199 9.81 -11.04 -5.60
C GLN A 199 10.12 -10.03 -6.71
N SER A 200 9.17 -9.75 -7.61
CA SER A 200 9.44 -8.96 -8.82
C SER A 200 9.12 -7.47 -8.64
N HIS A 201 10.11 -6.61 -8.91
CA HIS A 201 9.95 -5.15 -9.10
C HIS A 201 10.30 -4.73 -10.53
N THR A 202 9.87 -5.53 -11.51
CA THR A 202 10.23 -5.41 -12.94
C THR A 202 11.66 -5.86 -13.25
N ARG A 203 12.00 -5.97 -14.53
CA ARG A 203 13.37 -6.21 -14.99
C ARG A 203 14.08 -4.91 -15.30
N LYS A 204 13.51 -4.09 -16.19
CA LYS A 204 14.08 -2.82 -16.69
C LYS A 204 13.06 -1.70 -16.77
N MET A 205 11.84 -1.90 -16.26
CA MET A 205 10.74 -0.94 -16.35
C MET A 205 10.55 -0.10 -15.08
N HIS A 206 11.60 0.02 -14.26
CA HIS A 206 11.66 0.95 -13.13
C HIS A 206 12.17 2.33 -13.59
N ALA A 207 11.40 2.99 -14.44
CA ALA A 207 11.70 4.33 -14.94
C ALA A 207 10.42 5.12 -15.27
N ARG A 208 10.49 6.44 -15.15
CA ARG A 208 9.50 7.35 -15.76
C ARG A 208 9.94 7.74 -17.17
N LEU A 209 8.97 7.87 -18.07
CA LEU A 209 9.21 8.17 -19.48
C LEU A 209 8.23 9.24 -20.00
N PRO A 210 8.54 9.91 -21.13
CA PRO A 210 7.62 10.86 -21.74
C PRO A 210 6.31 10.18 -22.16
N VAL A 211 5.17 10.71 -21.71
CA VAL A 211 3.80 10.22 -22.02
C VAL A 211 2.99 11.17 -22.91
N ASP A 212 3.56 12.31 -23.29
CA ASP A 212 2.97 13.22 -24.26
C ASP A 212 4.04 13.96 -25.08
N ALA A 213 3.58 14.80 -26.01
CA ALA A 213 4.46 15.64 -26.82
C ALA A 213 5.15 16.77 -26.03
N ALA A 214 4.62 17.14 -24.86
CA ALA A 214 5.17 18.17 -23.99
C ALA A 214 6.31 17.64 -23.11
N GLY A 215 6.46 16.32 -23.01
CA GLY A 215 7.50 15.66 -22.22
C GLY A 215 7.09 15.36 -20.78
N ALA A 216 5.79 15.34 -20.46
CA ALA A 216 5.32 14.90 -19.15
C ALA A 216 5.83 13.48 -18.86
N LEU A 217 6.36 13.26 -17.65
CA LEU A 217 6.94 11.98 -17.24
C LEU A 217 5.99 11.19 -16.36
N ALA A 218 5.82 9.90 -16.64
CA ALA A 218 5.12 8.97 -15.76
C ALA A 218 5.67 7.54 -15.90
N SER A 219 5.32 6.66 -14.96
CA SER A 219 5.81 5.27 -14.88
C SER A 219 5.62 4.50 -16.19
N GLU A 220 6.70 3.88 -16.67
CA GLU A 220 6.70 3.00 -17.84
C GLU A 220 5.78 1.77 -17.67
N MET A 221 5.49 1.38 -16.43
CA MET A 221 4.64 0.24 -16.12
C MET A 221 3.15 0.51 -16.32
N THR A 222 2.71 1.77 -16.14
CA THR A 222 1.29 2.12 -16.14
C THR A 222 0.89 3.15 -17.19
N HIS A 223 1.85 3.69 -17.95
CA HIS A 223 1.60 4.66 -19.00
C HIS A 223 2.24 4.27 -20.35
N ARG A 224 1.54 4.61 -21.43
CA ARG A 224 2.04 4.43 -22.80
C ARG A 224 3.07 5.50 -23.13
N ARG A 225 4.19 5.09 -23.71
CA ARG A 225 5.27 6.01 -24.11
C ARG A 225 4.84 6.90 -25.27
N TRP A 226 5.14 8.18 -25.22
CA TRP A 226 5.12 9.05 -26.40
C TRP A 226 6.27 8.71 -27.34
N LEU A 227 5.98 8.56 -28.63
CA LEU A 227 6.95 8.22 -29.68
C LEU A 227 7.15 9.42 -30.61
N PRO A 228 8.11 10.33 -30.33
CA PRO A 228 8.34 11.54 -31.14
C PRO A 228 8.51 11.26 -32.64
N GLY A 229 9.27 10.22 -32.99
CA GLY A 229 9.51 9.83 -34.38
C GLY A 229 8.27 9.31 -35.13
N LYS A 230 7.20 8.93 -34.41
CA LYS A 230 5.91 8.50 -34.98
C LYS A 230 4.77 9.51 -34.73
N ASN A 231 5.05 10.60 -33.99
CA ASN A 231 4.08 11.59 -33.55
C ASN A 231 2.79 10.99 -32.95
N ARG A 232 2.94 9.97 -32.09
CA ARG A 232 1.82 9.31 -31.41
C ARG A 232 2.27 8.66 -30.10
N LEU A 233 1.30 8.34 -29.24
CA LEU A 233 1.50 7.36 -28.17
C LEU A 233 1.79 5.97 -28.74
N GLU A 234 2.54 5.18 -27.98
CA GLU A 234 2.60 3.72 -28.07
C GLU A 234 1.15 3.17 -28.15
N THR A 235 0.94 2.16 -28.98
CA THR A 235 -0.35 1.46 -29.03
C THR A 235 -0.50 0.56 -27.79
N LEU A 236 -1.73 0.17 -27.45
CA LEU A 236 -1.93 -0.77 -26.33
C LEU A 236 -1.25 -2.13 -26.57
N GLU A 237 -1.17 -2.57 -27.83
CA GLU A 237 -0.52 -3.84 -28.18
C GLU A 237 1.02 -3.77 -28.05
N GLU A 238 1.64 -2.67 -28.51
CA GLU A 238 3.07 -2.41 -28.29
C GLU A 238 3.38 -2.39 -26.78
N PHE A 239 2.53 -1.69 -26.00
CA PHE A 239 2.66 -1.56 -24.55
C PHE A 239 2.49 -2.89 -23.81
N GLU A 240 1.45 -3.67 -24.11
CA GLU A 240 1.22 -4.99 -23.53
C GLU A 240 2.40 -5.93 -23.81
N THR A 241 2.87 -5.95 -25.05
CA THR A 241 4.03 -6.77 -25.46
C THR A 241 5.28 -6.40 -24.65
N LYS A 242 5.49 -5.10 -24.43
CA LYS A 242 6.61 -4.58 -23.65
C LYS A 242 6.54 -5.02 -22.19
N ILE A 243 5.42 -4.81 -21.50
CA ILE A 243 5.22 -5.23 -20.10
C ILE A 243 5.41 -6.74 -19.96
N ARG A 244 4.73 -7.53 -20.80
CA ARG A 244 4.78 -9.00 -20.72
C ARG A 244 6.21 -9.52 -20.89
N ARG A 245 6.99 -8.91 -21.79
CA ARG A 245 8.41 -9.27 -21.98
C ARG A 245 9.25 -8.92 -20.75
N ASP A 246 9.01 -7.77 -20.14
CA ASP A 246 9.74 -7.33 -18.95
C ASP A 246 9.45 -8.24 -17.76
N LEU A 247 8.18 -8.47 -17.42
CA LEU A 247 7.76 -9.33 -16.31
C LEU A 247 8.18 -10.80 -16.52
N ARG A 248 8.11 -11.33 -17.74
CA ARG A 248 8.65 -12.66 -18.03
C ARG A 248 10.16 -12.71 -17.78
N GLY A 249 10.86 -11.64 -18.16
CA GLY A 249 12.29 -11.53 -17.94
C GLY A 249 12.66 -11.46 -16.46
N SER A 250 11.92 -10.71 -15.63
CA SER A 250 12.20 -10.65 -14.19
C SER A 250 11.96 -11.98 -13.49
N VAL A 251 10.87 -12.66 -13.85
CA VAL A 251 10.58 -14.02 -13.37
C VAL A 251 11.70 -14.98 -13.77
N GLN A 252 12.17 -14.93 -15.01
CA GLN A 252 13.25 -15.80 -15.49
C GLN A 252 14.57 -15.51 -14.77
N ASP A 253 14.93 -14.23 -14.61
CA ASP A 253 16.17 -13.85 -13.91
C ASP A 253 16.18 -14.39 -12.47
N ILE A 254 15.05 -14.32 -11.73
CA ILE A 254 14.95 -14.86 -10.36
C ILE A 254 15.10 -16.39 -10.34
N VAL A 255 14.40 -17.10 -11.23
CA VAL A 255 14.43 -18.57 -11.29
C VAL A 255 15.80 -19.10 -11.75
N ASP A 256 16.47 -18.41 -12.68
CA ASP A 256 17.80 -18.81 -13.18
C ASP A 256 18.88 -18.74 -12.09
N HIS A 257 18.68 -17.92 -11.05
CA HIS A 257 19.54 -17.85 -9.87
C HIS A 257 19.11 -18.81 -8.74
N GLY A 258 18.27 -19.80 -9.05
CA GLY A 258 17.89 -20.87 -8.13
C GLY A 258 16.92 -20.46 -7.01
N LEU A 259 16.29 -19.28 -7.13
CA LEU A 259 15.30 -18.80 -6.18
C LEU A 259 13.88 -19.31 -6.56
N PRO A 260 12.94 -19.36 -5.60
CA PRO A 260 11.54 -19.67 -5.90
C PRO A 260 10.96 -18.73 -6.97
N ARG A 261 10.05 -19.24 -7.80
CA ARG A 261 9.32 -18.42 -8.76
C ARG A 261 8.57 -17.32 -8.00
N PRO A 262 8.76 -16.03 -8.35
CA PRO A 262 8.08 -14.95 -7.66
C PRO A 262 6.57 -15.02 -7.92
N THR A 263 5.79 -14.77 -6.86
CA THR A 263 4.32 -14.80 -6.84
C THR A 263 3.73 -13.44 -6.49
N LEU A 264 4.56 -12.48 -6.07
CA LEU A 264 4.16 -11.13 -5.70
C LEU A 264 4.87 -10.09 -6.57
N PHE A 265 4.23 -8.93 -6.72
CA PHE A 265 4.75 -7.81 -7.50
C PHE A 265 4.62 -6.50 -6.74
N ALA A 266 5.56 -5.57 -6.88
CA ALA A 266 5.42 -4.19 -6.41
C ALA A 266 5.46 -3.24 -7.60
N PHE A 267 4.57 -2.25 -7.65
CA PHE A 267 4.52 -1.25 -8.72
C PHE A 267 5.64 -0.22 -8.59
N PRO A 268 6.49 -0.02 -9.62
CA PRO A 268 7.42 1.12 -9.64
C PRO A 268 6.68 2.44 -9.43
N PHE A 269 7.16 3.23 -8.46
CA PHE A 269 6.62 4.55 -8.08
C PHE A 269 5.15 4.57 -7.60
N SER A 270 4.48 3.42 -7.51
CA SER A 270 3.05 3.32 -7.17
C SER A 270 2.09 4.15 -8.06
N GLU A 271 2.52 4.55 -9.26
CA GLU A 271 1.79 5.46 -10.15
C GLU A 271 0.75 4.79 -11.06
N GLY A 272 -0.21 5.59 -11.54
CA GLY A 272 -1.12 5.24 -12.64
C GLY A 272 -2.49 4.73 -12.22
N PHE A 273 -2.76 4.71 -10.92
CA PHE A 273 -4.04 4.27 -10.36
C PHE A 273 -4.80 5.35 -9.59
N SER A 274 -4.26 6.57 -9.42
CA SER A 274 -4.91 7.65 -8.68
C SER A 274 -5.97 8.40 -9.50
N ASP A 275 -6.94 9.02 -8.82
CA ASP A 275 -8.06 9.76 -9.42
C ASP A 275 -7.67 11.10 -10.08
N ASN A 276 -6.39 11.49 -10.04
CA ASN A 276 -5.92 12.71 -10.70
C ASN A 276 -5.77 12.47 -12.21
N ALA A 277 -6.88 12.67 -12.92
CA ALA A 277 -7.09 12.41 -14.34
C ALA A 277 -6.13 13.15 -15.31
N GLU A 278 -5.36 14.13 -14.86
CA GLU A 278 -4.54 14.97 -15.75
C GLU A 278 -3.25 14.28 -16.24
N SER A 279 -2.81 13.20 -15.59
CA SER A 279 -1.66 12.38 -16.04
C SER A 279 -1.94 10.89 -16.19
N SER A 280 -3.08 10.38 -15.72
CA SER A 280 -3.42 8.95 -15.77
C SER A 280 -3.71 8.44 -17.19
N ASP A 281 -3.26 7.23 -17.53
CA ASP A 281 -3.75 6.46 -18.69
C ASP A 281 -4.53 5.22 -18.22
N PRO A 282 -5.85 5.33 -17.95
CA PRO A 282 -6.64 4.23 -17.39
C PRO A 282 -6.66 2.97 -18.26
N ARG A 283 -6.50 3.12 -19.58
CA ARG A 283 -6.48 1.98 -20.51
C ARG A 283 -5.16 1.21 -20.37
N ALA A 284 -4.05 1.92 -20.22
CA ALA A 284 -2.75 1.32 -19.96
C ALA A 284 -2.71 0.67 -18.57
N ALA A 285 -3.20 1.36 -17.52
CA ALA A 285 -3.29 0.82 -16.17
C ALA A 285 -4.12 -0.49 -16.11
N ALA A 286 -5.25 -0.55 -16.83
CA ALA A 286 -6.06 -1.77 -16.93
C ALA A 286 -5.33 -2.92 -17.65
N VAL A 287 -4.57 -2.62 -18.71
CA VAL A 287 -3.72 -3.63 -19.38
C VAL A 287 -2.62 -4.11 -18.44
N ALA A 288 -1.94 -3.21 -17.74
CA ALA A 288 -0.87 -3.55 -16.80
C ALA A 288 -1.38 -4.48 -15.69
N MET A 289 -2.48 -4.12 -15.02
CA MET A 289 -3.10 -4.97 -14.00
C MET A 289 -3.46 -6.36 -14.53
N ARG A 290 -4.11 -6.43 -15.69
CA ARG A 290 -4.44 -7.72 -16.31
C ARG A 290 -3.20 -8.57 -16.53
N VAL A 291 -2.14 -8.01 -17.13
CA VAL A 291 -0.91 -8.76 -17.38
C VAL A 291 -0.27 -9.18 -16.06
N ILE A 292 -0.20 -8.29 -15.06
CA ILE A 292 0.36 -8.60 -13.74
C ILE A 292 -0.35 -9.79 -13.09
N HIS A 293 -1.69 -9.85 -13.15
CA HIS A 293 -2.48 -10.96 -12.63
C HIS A 293 -2.25 -12.29 -13.36
N GLU A 294 -1.67 -12.28 -14.56
CA GLU A 294 -1.24 -13.51 -15.23
C GLU A 294 0.07 -14.07 -14.67
N PHE A 295 0.89 -13.24 -14.03
CA PHE A 295 2.20 -13.63 -13.48
C PHE A 295 2.21 -13.77 -11.97
N PHE A 296 1.42 -12.96 -11.25
CA PHE A 296 1.49 -12.78 -9.81
C PHE A 296 0.11 -12.89 -9.15
N VAL A 297 0.08 -13.36 -7.91
CA VAL A 297 -1.12 -13.53 -7.07
C VAL A 297 -1.63 -12.18 -6.56
N ASP A 298 -0.73 -11.29 -6.19
CA ASP A 298 -1.06 -9.97 -5.65
C ASP A 298 -0.01 -8.93 -6.08
N ALA A 299 -0.41 -7.67 -6.05
CA ALA A 299 0.43 -6.54 -6.45
C ALA A 299 0.37 -5.41 -5.41
N PHE A 300 1.51 -4.81 -5.07
CA PHE A 300 1.59 -3.81 -4.02
C PHE A 300 1.70 -2.38 -4.55
N ASN A 301 1.00 -1.48 -3.86
CA ASN A 301 0.96 -0.04 -4.17
C ASN A 301 0.95 0.77 -2.85
N ASN A 302 1.68 1.88 -2.79
CA ASN A 302 1.83 2.70 -1.57
C ASN A 302 0.76 3.81 -1.48
N ALA A 303 0.07 4.10 -2.58
CA ALA A 303 -0.98 5.12 -2.66
C ALA A 303 -2.15 4.65 -3.56
N PRO A 304 -2.81 3.54 -3.23
CA PRO A 304 -3.91 3.03 -4.03
C PRO A 304 -5.07 4.04 -4.10
N PRO A 305 -5.88 4.05 -5.19
CA PRO A 305 -7.02 4.98 -5.34
C PRO A 305 -8.06 4.88 -4.23
N GLN A 306 -8.11 3.73 -3.57
CA GLN A 306 -9.02 3.46 -2.48
C GLN A 306 -8.27 2.70 -1.37
N PRO A 307 -8.77 2.71 -0.13
CA PRO A 307 -8.22 1.88 0.93
C PRO A 307 -8.22 0.40 0.53
N LEU A 308 -7.03 -0.21 0.49
CA LEU A 308 -6.81 -1.62 0.15
C LEU A 308 -5.98 -2.30 1.24
N PRO A 309 -6.46 -2.38 2.51
CA PRO A 309 -5.75 -3.19 3.50
C PRO A 309 -5.73 -4.64 3.01
N ALA A 310 -4.79 -5.45 3.50
CA ALA A 310 -4.59 -6.84 3.07
C ALA A 310 -5.70 -7.81 3.53
N GLY A 311 -6.97 -7.44 3.35
CA GLY A 311 -8.14 -8.26 3.62
C GLY A 311 -8.88 -8.63 2.34
N ALA A 312 -10.19 -8.86 2.48
CA ALA A 312 -11.01 -9.40 1.41
C ALA A 312 -11.05 -8.48 0.18
N ARG A 313 -11.06 -7.15 0.38
CA ARG A 313 -11.06 -6.15 -0.69
C ARG A 313 -9.76 -6.11 -1.50
N ALA A 314 -8.61 -6.31 -0.86
CA ALA A 314 -7.35 -6.34 -1.60
C ALA A 314 -7.22 -7.63 -2.42
N ALA A 315 -7.50 -8.79 -1.81
CA ALA A 315 -7.51 -10.10 -2.47
C ALA A 315 -8.44 -10.13 -3.71
N ALA A 316 -9.60 -9.49 -3.56
CA ALA A 316 -10.61 -9.21 -4.58
C ALA A 316 -10.08 -8.46 -5.81
N VAL A 317 -9.29 -7.41 -5.58
CA VAL A 317 -8.74 -6.54 -6.63
C VAL A 317 -7.43 -7.13 -7.18
N GLY A 318 -6.78 -8.02 -6.43
CA GLY A 318 -5.40 -8.44 -6.67
C GLY A 318 -4.44 -7.25 -6.57
N MET A 319 -4.71 -6.34 -5.62
CA MET A 319 -3.82 -5.25 -5.25
C MET A 319 -3.95 -4.96 -3.75
N THR A 320 -2.81 -4.80 -3.07
CA THR A 320 -2.74 -4.45 -1.65
C THR A 320 -2.01 -3.13 -1.43
N GLY A 321 -2.60 -2.28 -0.59
CA GLY A 321 -2.01 -1.04 -0.10
C GLY A 321 -0.91 -1.31 0.93
N ARG A 322 0.18 -0.55 0.88
CA ARG A 322 1.28 -0.61 1.87
C ARG A 322 1.44 0.71 2.61
N ILE A 323 1.90 0.62 3.86
CA ILE A 323 2.39 1.77 4.61
C ILE A 323 3.84 2.00 4.18
N GLU A 324 4.15 3.14 3.59
CA GLU A 324 5.52 3.48 3.18
C GLU A 324 6.28 4.15 4.34
N LEU A 325 7.45 3.61 4.65
CA LEU A 325 8.35 4.10 5.67
C LEU A 325 9.55 4.74 4.99
N THR A 326 9.81 5.98 5.36
CA THR A 326 10.80 6.89 4.78
C THR A 326 11.76 7.37 5.86
N LEU A 327 12.73 8.18 5.49
CA LEU A 327 13.74 8.72 6.40
C LEU A 327 13.16 9.34 7.68
N ASP A 328 12.05 10.07 7.54
CA ASP A 328 11.43 10.82 8.63
C ASP A 328 10.45 9.97 9.45
N SER A 329 10.23 8.70 9.08
CA SER A 329 9.25 7.84 9.73
C SER A 329 9.73 7.39 11.11
N THR A 330 9.11 7.93 12.16
CA THR A 330 9.40 7.57 13.55
C THR A 330 8.74 6.25 13.97
N VAL A 331 9.08 5.75 15.16
CA VAL A 331 8.35 4.62 15.77
C VAL A 331 6.88 4.98 16.01
N ASP A 332 6.60 6.20 16.44
CA ASP A 332 5.24 6.69 16.68
C ASP A 332 4.43 6.74 15.38
N ASP A 333 5.04 7.18 14.27
CA ASP A 333 4.41 7.18 12.95
C ASP A 333 4.07 5.75 12.52
N LEU A 334 5.02 4.80 12.68
CA LEU A 334 4.80 3.39 12.37
C LEU A 334 3.65 2.81 13.20
N LEU A 335 3.66 2.96 14.53
CA LEU A 335 2.63 2.38 15.40
C LEU A 335 1.26 3.03 15.16
N THR A 336 1.23 4.34 14.87
CA THR A 336 0.01 5.06 14.49
C THR A 336 -0.54 4.54 13.15
N ALA A 337 0.33 4.37 12.16
CA ALA A 337 -0.07 3.83 10.86
C ALA A 337 -0.57 2.38 10.99
N VAL A 338 0.12 1.53 11.73
CA VAL A 338 -0.30 0.14 12.03
C VAL A 338 -1.68 0.14 12.71
N ARG A 339 -1.90 0.99 13.72
CA ARG A 339 -3.20 1.15 14.38
C ARG A 339 -4.32 1.53 13.41
N ALA A 340 -4.05 2.45 12.49
CA ALA A 340 -5.02 2.95 11.52
C ALA A 340 -5.31 1.97 10.38
N HIS A 341 -4.33 1.15 10.00
CA HIS A 341 -4.43 0.21 8.88
C HIS A 341 -4.85 -1.21 9.29
N THR A 342 -4.81 -1.54 10.58
CA THR A 342 -5.26 -2.85 11.07
C THR A 342 -6.76 -3.02 10.84
N PRO A 343 -7.21 -3.98 10.02
CA PRO A 343 -8.63 -4.15 9.79
C PRO A 343 -9.35 -4.68 11.03
N VAL A 344 -10.52 -4.12 11.30
CA VAL A 344 -11.35 -4.44 12.47
C VAL A 344 -12.77 -4.74 12.02
N THR A 345 -13.50 -5.54 12.78
CA THR A 345 -14.94 -5.76 12.57
C THR A 345 -15.77 -4.67 13.25
N PRO A 346 -17.05 -4.48 12.87
CA PRO A 346 -17.95 -3.54 13.56
C PRO A 346 -18.02 -3.72 15.08
N ALA A 347 -17.91 -4.97 15.56
CA ALA A 347 -17.94 -5.27 17.00
C ALA A 347 -16.63 -4.90 17.72
N GLN A 348 -15.49 -4.96 17.02
CA GLN A 348 -14.17 -4.68 17.59
C GLN A 348 -13.88 -3.17 17.69
N ALA A 349 -14.41 -2.36 16.76
CA ALA A 349 -14.24 -0.91 16.76
C ALA A 349 -15.57 -0.18 16.58
N PRO A 350 -16.45 -0.19 17.59
CA PRO A 350 -17.62 0.68 17.56
C PRO A 350 -17.17 2.15 17.68
N PRO A 351 -17.79 3.09 16.94
CA PRO A 351 -17.44 4.51 16.99
C PRO A 351 -17.39 5.12 18.40
N SER A 352 -18.18 4.57 19.32
CA SER A 352 -18.24 5.02 20.71
C SER A 352 -17.05 4.64 21.59
N ARG A 353 -16.24 3.66 21.18
CA ARG A 353 -15.05 3.21 21.93
C ARG A 353 -13.74 3.64 21.28
N ARG A 354 -13.78 3.96 19.99
CA ARG A 354 -12.59 4.28 19.19
C ARG A 354 -12.78 5.61 18.45
N PRO A 355 -12.94 6.74 19.18
CA PRO A 355 -13.11 8.06 18.58
C PRO A 355 -11.85 8.56 17.86
N ASP A 356 -10.70 7.96 18.14
CA ASP A 356 -9.41 8.20 17.47
C ASP A 356 -9.42 7.83 15.98
N LEU A 357 -10.36 6.99 15.53
CA LEU A 357 -10.44 6.56 14.14
C LEU A 357 -11.18 7.56 13.24
N TRP A 358 -11.73 8.65 13.77
CA TRP A 358 -12.35 9.68 12.94
C TRP A 358 -11.30 10.49 12.19
N THR A 359 -11.34 10.42 10.87
CA THR A 359 -10.50 11.21 9.96
C THR A 359 -11.36 12.15 9.12
N GLU A 360 -10.76 13.18 8.53
CA GLU A 360 -11.43 13.96 7.50
C GLU A 360 -11.89 13.04 6.35
N LEU A 361 -12.91 13.45 5.61
CA LEU A 361 -13.46 12.61 4.53
C LEU A 361 -12.55 12.59 3.29
N SER A 362 -11.74 13.63 3.11
CA SER A 362 -10.81 13.80 1.98
C SER A 362 -9.55 12.97 2.09
N ASP A 363 -9.10 12.67 3.31
CA ASP A 363 -7.79 12.08 3.59
C ASP A 363 -7.79 11.37 4.95
N ASP A 364 -6.63 10.89 5.39
CA ASP A 364 -6.49 10.17 6.66
C ASP A 364 -6.08 11.08 7.83
N THR A 365 -6.21 12.41 7.69
CA THR A 365 -5.89 13.35 8.78
C THR A 365 -6.93 13.27 9.90
N PRO A 366 -6.54 13.41 11.18
CA PRO A 366 -7.48 13.39 12.30
C PRO A 366 -8.59 14.43 12.16
N ALA A 367 -9.84 14.00 12.31
CA ALA A 367 -10.99 14.87 12.10
C ALA A 367 -11.15 15.91 13.21
N ALA A 368 -11.56 17.13 12.84
CA ALA A 368 -11.95 18.15 13.80
C ALA A 368 -13.35 17.86 14.40
N VAL A 369 -13.45 16.93 15.35
CA VAL A 369 -14.73 16.49 15.95
C VAL A 369 -14.71 16.45 17.48
N THR A 370 -15.87 16.55 18.12
CA THR A 370 -16.08 16.00 19.47
C THR A 370 -16.79 14.65 19.33
N ALA A 371 -16.19 13.57 19.83
CA ALA A 371 -16.84 12.28 19.97
C ALA A 371 -16.84 11.86 21.45
N GLU A 372 -18.03 11.75 22.04
CA GLU A 372 -18.24 11.37 23.45
C GLU A 372 -19.25 10.21 23.49
N GLY A 373 -18.76 8.98 23.63
CA GLY A 373 -19.60 7.79 23.51
C GLY A 373 -20.29 7.74 22.15
N ASP A 374 -21.62 7.60 22.12
CA ASP A 374 -22.43 7.50 20.90
C ASP A 374 -22.83 8.86 20.31
N ARG A 375 -22.25 9.95 20.83
CA ARG A 375 -22.50 11.32 20.39
C ARG A 375 -21.32 11.86 19.60
N VAL A 376 -21.57 12.30 18.37
CA VAL A 376 -20.56 12.91 17.48
C VAL A 376 -21.04 14.27 17.00
N ARG A 377 -20.16 15.28 17.12
CA ARG A 377 -20.40 16.66 16.68
C ARG A 377 -19.19 17.19 15.92
N MET A 378 -19.45 17.73 14.73
CA MET A 378 -18.42 18.40 13.92
C MET A 378 -17.90 19.68 14.59
N ARG A 379 -16.66 20.06 14.28
CA ARG A 379 -16.05 21.35 14.66
C ARG A 379 -15.46 22.03 13.43
N GLY A 380 -14.97 23.26 13.62
CA GLY A 380 -14.28 24.04 12.59
C GLY A 380 -15.10 25.24 12.10
N PRO A 381 -14.44 26.15 11.34
CA PRO A 381 -15.03 27.40 10.88
C PRO A 381 -15.95 27.22 9.65
N GLY A 382 -15.80 26.15 8.87
CA GLY A 382 -16.53 25.95 7.62
C GLY A 382 -18.05 25.76 7.76
N ARG A 383 -18.77 25.81 6.64
CA ARG A 383 -20.24 25.53 6.59
C ARG A 383 -20.59 24.10 6.25
N TRP A 384 -19.60 23.32 5.84
CA TRP A 384 -19.69 21.89 5.57
C TRP A 384 -18.49 21.19 6.19
N SER A 385 -18.72 20.02 6.77
CA SER A 385 -17.67 19.13 7.27
C SER A 385 -18.10 17.69 7.00
N GLY A 386 -17.17 16.88 6.53
CA GLY A 386 -17.35 15.48 6.29
C GLY A 386 -16.21 14.71 6.95
N ILE A 387 -16.55 13.61 7.60
CA ILE A 387 -15.59 12.75 8.29
C ILE A 387 -15.84 11.29 7.93
N ALA A 388 -14.79 10.48 7.96
CA ALA A 388 -14.86 9.05 7.78
C ALA A 388 -14.41 8.33 9.06
N TYR A 389 -14.99 7.16 9.31
CA TYR A 389 -14.61 6.33 10.44
C TYR A 389 -13.64 5.24 9.99
N GLY A 390 -12.36 5.36 10.39
CA GLY A 390 -11.30 4.38 10.15
C GLY A 390 -11.18 3.97 8.68
N ARG A 391 -10.71 4.89 7.81
CA ARG A 391 -10.82 4.72 6.36
C ARG A 391 -10.22 3.40 5.85
N GLN A 392 -9.08 3.03 6.41
CA GLN A 392 -8.36 1.76 6.19
C GLN A 392 -8.90 0.63 7.07
N ALA A 393 -8.94 0.82 8.40
CA ALA A 393 -9.37 -0.20 9.36
C ALA A 393 -10.77 -0.78 9.11
N THR A 394 -11.69 -0.02 8.51
CA THR A 394 -13.07 -0.46 8.25
C THR A 394 -13.35 -0.75 6.77
N ALA A 395 -12.32 -0.73 5.92
CA ALA A 395 -12.46 -0.87 4.47
C ALA A 395 -13.05 -2.21 4.01
N ASP A 396 -12.98 -3.25 4.86
CA ASP A 396 -13.51 -4.59 4.59
C ASP A 396 -14.91 -4.85 5.19
N TRP A 397 -15.58 -3.83 5.75
CA TRP A 397 -16.94 -4.01 6.27
C TRP A 397 -17.93 -4.28 5.14
N ALA A 398 -18.39 -5.53 5.03
CA ALA A 398 -19.29 -5.96 3.95
C ALA A 398 -20.75 -6.15 4.37
N SER A 399 -21.04 -6.37 5.66
CA SER A 399 -22.40 -6.40 6.17
C SER A 399 -22.49 -5.82 7.58
N TYR A 400 -23.29 -4.78 7.73
CA TYR A 400 -23.50 -4.10 9.01
C TYR A 400 -24.78 -3.26 8.98
N THR A 401 -25.26 -2.89 10.16
CA THR A 401 -26.30 -1.85 10.31
C THR A 401 -25.70 -0.67 11.06
N ALA A 402 -25.71 0.50 10.43
CA ALA A 402 -25.34 1.76 11.06
C ALA A 402 -26.61 2.57 11.33
N SER A 403 -26.72 3.16 12.52
CA SER A 403 -27.86 4.01 12.86
C SER A 403 -27.45 5.19 13.72
N ALA A 404 -28.16 6.31 13.56
CA ALA A 404 -27.97 7.51 14.37
C ALA A 404 -29.25 8.35 14.39
N THR A 405 -29.47 9.05 15.50
CA THR A 405 -30.43 10.15 15.59
C THR A 405 -29.71 11.47 15.31
N VAL A 406 -30.06 12.11 14.20
CA VAL A 406 -29.60 13.47 13.85
C VAL A 406 -30.48 14.47 14.57
N ARG A 407 -29.87 15.43 15.27
CA ARG A 407 -30.56 16.49 16.03
C ARG A 407 -30.06 17.88 15.62
N GLY A 408 -30.86 18.90 15.89
CA GLY A 408 -30.51 20.30 15.62
C GLY A 408 -30.91 20.75 14.23
N LEU A 409 -31.99 20.18 13.69
CA LEU A 409 -32.52 20.49 12.35
C LEU A 409 -33.57 21.60 12.48
N SER A 410 -33.17 22.86 12.38
CA SER A 410 -34.02 24.02 12.73
C SER A 410 -34.70 24.69 11.52
N ALA A 411 -34.00 24.81 10.38
CA ALA A 411 -34.51 25.49 9.19
C ALA A 411 -34.57 24.60 7.94
N ARG A 412 -35.58 24.87 7.10
CA ARG A 412 -35.87 24.13 5.87
C ARG A 412 -34.71 24.27 4.88
N GLY A 413 -34.08 23.16 4.49
CA GLY A 413 -33.11 23.17 3.38
C GLY A 413 -31.74 23.74 3.72
N VAL A 414 -31.47 24.05 4.98
CA VAL A 414 -30.24 24.75 5.36
C VAL A 414 -29.36 23.89 6.26
N GLU A 415 -29.82 23.54 7.45
CA GLU A 415 -29.16 22.52 8.27
C GLU A 415 -29.52 21.14 7.76
N ASN A 416 -28.48 20.35 7.51
CA ASN A 416 -28.64 18.95 7.16
C ASN A 416 -27.46 18.15 7.69
N ALA A 417 -27.67 16.85 7.88
CA ALA A 417 -26.61 15.94 8.20
C ALA A 417 -26.84 14.62 7.46
N ALA A 418 -25.76 13.94 7.09
CA ALA A 418 -25.83 12.64 6.45
C ALA A 418 -25.08 11.60 7.27
N LEU A 419 -25.73 10.45 7.43
CA LEU A 419 -25.04 9.19 7.67
C LEU A 419 -24.60 8.66 6.30
N ILE A 420 -23.35 8.22 6.19
CA ILE A 420 -22.74 7.82 4.93
C ILE A 420 -22.31 6.36 5.05
N ALA A 421 -22.72 5.54 4.10
CA ALA A 421 -22.13 4.21 3.89
C ALA A 421 -20.98 4.36 2.91
N ARG A 422 -19.77 4.01 3.33
CA ARG A 422 -18.60 3.99 2.44
C ARG A 422 -18.64 2.67 1.68
N VAL A 423 -19.04 2.74 0.42
CA VAL A 423 -19.24 1.61 -0.48
C VAL A 423 -18.26 1.82 -1.64
N GLY A 424 -17.62 0.75 -2.09
CA GLY A 424 -16.35 0.78 -2.85
C GLY A 424 -16.40 1.39 -4.26
N THR A 425 -15.20 1.45 -4.85
CA THR A 425 -14.82 2.04 -6.16
C THR A 425 -15.35 3.44 -6.48
N GLY A 426 -15.75 4.23 -5.47
CA GLY A 426 -16.04 5.66 -5.63
C GLY A 426 -17.51 6.07 -5.44
N GLU A 427 -18.40 5.13 -5.08
CA GLU A 427 -19.82 5.42 -4.88
C GLU A 427 -20.20 5.31 -3.39
N GLU A 428 -19.92 6.36 -2.62
CA GLU A 428 -20.46 6.47 -1.26
C GLU A 428 -21.96 6.78 -1.29
N VAL A 429 -22.73 6.12 -0.42
CA VAL A 429 -24.17 6.36 -0.31
C VAL A 429 -24.43 7.28 0.88
N SER A 430 -24.90 8.48 0.58
CA SER A 430 -25.18 9.53 1.56
C SER A 430 -26.68 9.64 1.82
N THR A 431 -27.09 9.53 3.08
CA THR A 431 -28.48 9.70 3.52
C THR A 431 -28.64 11.04 4.23
N GLN A 432 -28.76 12.10 3.44
CA GLN A 432 -28.88 13.46 3.95
C GLN A 432 -30.30 13.71 4.48
N VAL A 433 -30.41 14.03 5.77
CA VAL A 433 -31.66 14.45 6.41
C VAL A 433 -31.61 15.93 6.78
N SER A 434 -32.71 16.62 6.51
CA SER A 434 -32.99 17.97 7.02
C SER A 434 -34.27 17.90 7.88
N ALA A 435 -34.79 19.05 8.30
CA ALA A 435 -35.98 19.11 9.14
C ALA A 435 -37.24 18.53 8.48
N ASP A 436 -37.31 18.45 7.14
CA ASP A 436 -38.52 18.07 6.41
C ASP A 436 -38.27 17.25 5.12
N TYR A 437 -37.04 16.77 4.89
CA TYR A 437 -36.76 15.88 3.76
C TYR A 437 -35.60 14.92 4.02
N LEU A 438 -35.65 13.81 3.29
CA LEU A 438 -34.56 12.87 3.06
C LEU A 438 -34.08 13.05 1.62
N ARG A 439 -32.77 13.12 1.42
CA ARG A 439 -32.11 12.98 0.12
C ARG A 439 -31.12 11.83 0.18
N VAL A 440 -31.28 10.87 -0.70
CA VAL A 440 -30.34 9.76 -0.89
C VAL A 440 -29.56 10.02 -2.16
N SER A 441 -28.24 10.05 -2.04
CA SER A 441 -27.34 10.30 -3.17
C SER A 441 -26.21 9.29 -3.21
N ILE A 442 -25.70 9.06 -4.42
CA ILE A 442 -24.51 8.27 -4.69
C ILE A 442 -23.36 9.19 -5.15
N GLY A 443 -22.19 9.01 -4.54
CA GLY A 443 -21.01 9.85 -4.72
C GLY A 443 -20.98 11.04 -3.76
N LEU A 444 -19.78 11.54 -3.48
CA LEU A 444 -19.54 12.76 -2.72
C LEU A 444 -19.07 13.91 -3.63
N GLY A 445 -19.10 15.14 -3.11
CA GLY A 445 -18.55 16.33 -3.79
C GLY A 445 -19.60 17.19 -4.47
N ALA A 446 -19.20 17.92 -5.52
CA ALA A 446 -19.98 19.01 -6.09
C ALA A 446 -21.22 18.57 -6.89
N LYS A 447 -21.26 17.32 -7.39
CA LYS A 447 -22.34 16.80 -8.24
C LYS A 447 -22.67 15.34 -7.93
N PRO A 448 -23.17 15.03 -6.72
CA PRO A 448 -23.58 13.67 -6.40
C PRO A 448 -24.82 13.29 -7.22
N ARG A 449 -24.93 12.01 -7.58
CA ARG A 449 -26.10 11.47 -8.28
C ARG A 449 -27.22 11.28 -7.26
N VAL A 450 -28.26 12.11 -7.32
CA VAL A 450 -29.44 11.93 -6.46
C VAL A 450 -30.20 10.68 -6.92
N VAL A 451 -30.36 9.73 -6.01
CA VAL A 451 -31.15 8.51 -6.23
C VAL A 451 -32.61 8.79 -5.94
N GLU A 452 -32.87 9.42 -4.80
CA GLU A 452 -34.22 9.62 -4.29
C GLU A 452 -34.28 10.88 -3.40
N GLN A 453 -35.40 11.60 -3.43
CA GLN A 453 -35.66 12.70 -2.49
C GLN A 453 -37.11 12.66 -2.03
N LEU A 454 -37.33 12.41 -0.73
CA LEU A 454 -38.63 12.19 -0.14
C LEU A 454 -38.95 13.24 0.94
N PRO A 455 -40.22 13.66 1.08
CA PRO A 455 -40.62 14.51 2.20
C PRO A 455 -40.58 13.74 3.53
N LEU A 456 -40.22 14.45 4.60
CA LEU A 456 -40.33 13.98 5.98
C LEU A 456 -41.34 14.83 6.75
N ALA A 457 -41.97 14.24 7.77
CA ALA A 457 -42.75 15.02 8.73
C ALA A 457 -41.81 15.98 9.46
N ARG A 458 -42.18 17.28 9.52
CA ARG A 458 -41.27 18.29 10.03
C ARG A 458 -40.89 18.04 11.50
N ARG A 459 -39.60 17.86 11.78
CA ARG A 459 -39.05 17.63 13.13
C ARG A 459 -37.66 18.27 13.28
N ASP A 460 -37.26 18.49 14.53
CA ASP A 460 -35.92 18.96 14.90
C ASP A 460 -34.89 17.81 14.98
N ALA A 461 -35.38 16.57 14.90
CA ALA A 461 -34.60 15.36 14.94
C ALA A 461 -35.23 14.25 14.08
N HIS A 462 -34.36 13.48 13.43
CA HIS A 462 -34.72 12.29 12.66
C HIS A 462 -33.79 11.13 13.01
N THR A 463 -34.33 9.92 13.06
CA THR A 463 -33.53 8.70 13.23
C THR A 463 -33.33 8.03 11.89
N VAL A 464 -32.08 7.82 11.52
CA VAL A 464 -31.66 7.19 10.27
C VAL A 464 -31.00 5.85 10.60
N ALA A 465 -31.39 4.80 9.90
CA ALA A 465 -30.74 3.51 9.92
C ALA A 465 -30.43 3.05 8.49
N MET A 466 -29.21 2.57 8.27
CA MET A 466 -28.76 1.96 7.03
C MET A 466 -28.33 0.53 7.32
N ARG A 467 -28.95 -0.43 6.64
CA ARG A 467 -28.47 -1.81 6.60
C ARG A 467 -27.69 -2.01 5.31
N VAL A 468 -26.40 -2.23 5.44
CA VAL A 468 -25.48 -2.47 4.32
C VAL A 468 -25.30 -3.98 4.14
N SER A 469 -25.41 -4.43 2.89
CA SER A 469 -25.18 -5.81 2.48
C SER A 469 -24.48 -5.84 1.12
N PRO A 470 -23.97 -7.01 0.68
CA PRO A 470 -23.39 -7.17 -0.64
C PRO A 470 -24.31 -6.93 -1.84
N THR A 471 -25.62 -6.73 -1.63
CA THR A 471 -26.57 -6.61 -2.74
C THR A 471 -27.32 -5.28 -2.71
N ALA A 472 -27.48 -4.69 -1.53
CA ALA A 472 -28.23 -3.47 -1.36
C ALA A 472 -27.88 -2.76 -0.05
N ILE A 473 -28.22 -1.47 -0.02
CA ILE A 473 -28.29 -0.65 1.18
C ILE A 473 -29.75 -0.29 1.43
N ASP A 474 -30.31 -0.82 2.52
CA ASP A 474 -31.66 -0.51 2.95
C ASP A 474 -31.63 0.64 3.96
N ILE A 475 -32.25 1.76 3.58
CA ILE A 475 -32.30 2.99 4.36
C ILE A 475 -33.70 3.10 4.96
N VAL A 476 -33.76 3.35 6.27
CA VAL A 476 -35.00 3.62 6.99
C VAL A 476 -34.85 4.93 7.77
N VAL A 477 -35.79 5.85 7.57
CA VAL A 477 -35.87 7.11 8.33
C VAL A 477 -37.19 7.15 9.11
N ASP A 478 -37.07 7.41 10.41
CA ASP A 478 -38.20 7.47 11.36
C ASP A 478 -39.12 6.23 11.35
N GLY A 479 -38.60 5.08 10.93
CA GLY A 479 -39.31 3.80 10.86
C GLY A 479 -40.31 3.66 9.71
N SER A 480 -40.68 4.75 9.04
CA SER A 480 -41.73 4.79 8.02
C SER A 480 -41.21 5.02 6.61
N VAL A 481 -40.22 5.89 6.43
CA VAL A 481 -39.66 6.21 5.11
C VAL A 481 -38.58 5.20 4.78
N ARG A 482 -38.68 4.56 3.61
CA ARG A 482 -37.79 3.49 3.17
C ARG A 482 -37.26 3.77 1.77
N VAL A 483 -35.96 3.61 1.61
CA VAL A 483 -35.28 3.68 0.30
C VAL A 483 -34.30 2.52 0.23
N THR A 484 -34.29 1.79 -0.88
CA THR A 484 -33.30 0.73 -1.12
C THR A 484 -32.43 1.17 -2.28
N VAL A 485 -31.12 1.22 -2.04
CA VAL A 485 -30.12 1.51 -3.06
C VAL A 485 -29.46 0.19 -3.46
N PRO A 486 -29.55 -0.25 -4.72
CA PRO A 486 -28.78 -1.40 -5.19
C PRO A 486 -27.29 -1.14 -5.00
N ALA A 487 -26.57 -2.10 -4.40
CA ALA A 487 -25.12 -2.06 -4.41
C ALA A 487 -24.63 -2.60 -5.77
N ALA A 488 -23.60 -1.97 -6.35
CA ALA A 488 -23.04 -2.40 -7.64
C ALA A 488 -22.58 -3.87 -7.67
N GLY A 489 -22.42 -4.50 -6.49
CA GLY A 489 -21.92 -5.85 -6.36
C GLY A 489 -20.42 -5.91 -6.59
N GLY A 490 -19.81 -6.99 -6.12
CA GLY A 490 -18.45 -7.37 -6.48
C GLY A 490 -17.39 -7.17 -5.39
N PRO A 491 -16.21 -7.74 -5.64
CA PRO A 491 -15.12 -7.76 -4.68
C PRO A 491 -14.59 -6.33 -4.46
N GLY A 492 -14.64 -5.82 -3.22
CA GLY A 492 -14.22 -4.46 -2.88
C GLY A 492 -15.29 -3.36 -2.98
N ALA A 493 -16.57 -3.71 -3.09
CA ALA A 493 -17.67 -2.75 -3.17
C ALA A 493 -18.22 -2.28 -1.79
N TYR A 494 -17.63 -2.57 -0.63
CA TYR A 494 -18.21 -2.22 0.69
C TYR A 494 -17.15 -1.85 1.72
N GLY A 495 -17.42 -0.90 2.61
CA GLY A 495 -16.51 -0.43 3.64
C GLY A 495 -17.24 0.23 4.80
N GLY A 496 -16.54 1.04 5.60
CA GLY A 496 -17.05 1.61 6.84
C GLY A 496 -18.12 2.69 6.70
N ILE A 497 -18.21 3.55 7.72
CA ILE A 497 -19.17 4.65 7.75
C ILE A 497 -18.47 6.00 7.62
N GLY A 498 -19.22 7.01 7.23
CA GLY A 498 -18.86 8.41 7.34
C GLY A 498 -20.03 9.22 7.87
N LEU A 499 -19.76 10.46 8.23
CA LEU A 499 -20.75 11.44 8.63
C LEU A 499 -20.46 12.74 7.88
N SER A 500 -21.50 13.46 7.48
CA SER A 500 -21.32 14.84 7.05
C SER A 500 -22.38 15.74 7.64
N SER A 501 -22.09 17.03 7.73
CA SER A 501 -23.03 18.02 8.22
C SER A 501 -22.85 19.33 7.47
N SER A 502 -23.96 20.05 7.32
CA SER A 502 -23.99 21.40 6.79
C SER A 502 -24.75 22.33 7.73
N ARG A 503 -24.35 23.59 7.76
CA ARG A 503 -24.98 24.66 8.56
C ARG A 503 -25.11 25.96 7.77
N MET A 504 -26.08 26.80 8.15
CA MET A 504 -26.40 28.05 7.44
C MET A 504 -25.22 29.03 7.37
N THR A 505 -24.66 29.30 8.55
CA THR A 505 -23.60 30.28 8.78
C THR A 505 -22.50 29.61 9.60
N GLU A 506 -21.31 30.21 9.60
CA GLU A 506 -20.19 29.73 10.42
C GLU A 506 -20.44 29.87 11.93
N SER A 507 -21.40 30.72 12.31
CA SER A 507 -21.86 30.88 13.69
C SER A 507 -22.99 29.94 14.10
N ALA A 508 -23.67 29.31 13.14
CA ALA A 508 -24.75 28.38 13.43
C ALA A 508 -24.19 27.10 14.08
N PRO A 509 -24.92 26.49 15.04
CA PRO A 509 -24.50 25.22 15.62
C PRO A 509 -24.55 24.12 14.56
N TRP A 510 -23.58 23.21 14.62
CA TRP A 510 -23.61 21.99 13.82
C TRP A 510 -24.75 21.07 14.29
N PRO A 511 -25.49 20.45 13.35
CA PRO A 511 -26.23 19.23 13.65
C PRO A 511 -25.39 18.21 14.41
N VAL A 512 -26.03 17.47 15.31
CA VAL A 512 -25.37 16.51 16.19
C VAL A 512 -25.90 15.11 15.94
N PHE A 513 -25.01 14.15 15.83
CA PHE A 513 -25.35 12.73 15.80
C PHE A 513 -25.38 12.21 17.24
N THR A 514 -26.46 11.53 17.61
CA THR A 514 -26.67 10.90 18.92
C THR A 514 -27.14 9.47 18.72
N ASN A 515 -26.96 8.59 19.70
CA ASN A 515 -27.26 7.16 19.56
C ASN A 515 -26.56 6.53 18.33
N LEU A 516 -25.37 7.04 17.96
CA LEU A 516 -24.60 6.48 16.86
C LEU A 516 -24.17 5.06 17.23
N SER A 517 -24.62 4.10 16.44
CA SER A 517 -24.29 2.70 16.63
C SER A 517 -24.00 2.02 15.30
N VAL A 518 -23.07 1.08 15.34
CA VAL A 518 -22.80 0.15 14.25
C VAL A 518 -22.85 -1.26 14.81
N THR A 519 -23.62 -2.13 14.17
CA THR A 519 -23.77 -3.53 14.56
C THR A 519 -23.43 -4.41 13.36
N ALA A 520 -22.76 -5.54 13.63
CA ALA A 520 -22.43 -6.50 12.59
C ALA A 520 -23.71 -7.06 11.95
N GLY A 521 -23.69 -7.21 10.63
CA GLY A 521 -24.73 -7.94 9.89
C GLY A 521 -24.49 -9.45 9.97
N PRO A 522 -25.35 -10.26 9.33
CA PRO A 522 -25.10 -11.69 9.19
C PRO A 522 -23.74 -11.95 8.53
N GLU A 523 -22.98 -12.91 9.07
CA GLU A 523 -21.68 -13.29 8.52
C GLU A 523 -21.84 -13.74 7.07
N LEU A 524 -21.02 -13.18 6.19
CA LEU A 524 -20.91 -13.63 4.82
C LEU A 524 -19.89 -14.77 4.77
N PRO A 525 -20.09 -15.78 3.91
CA PRO A 525 -19.07 -16.81 3.70
C PRO A 525 -17.76 -16.14 3.26
N ASN A 526 -16.63 -16.61 3.82
CA ASN A 526 -15.29 -16.07 3.53
C ASN A 526 -15.06 -15.95 2.02
N VAL A 527 -15.07 -14.73 1.51
CA VAL A 527 -14.88 -14.41 0.08
C VAL A 527 -13.40 -14.52 -0.34
N GLN A 528 -12.47 -14.78 0.60
CA GLN A 528 -11.05 -15.03 0.29
C GLN A 528 -10.81 -16.26 -0.60
N ALA A 529 -11.81 -17.14 -0.80
CA ALA A 529 -11.68 -18.35 -1.61
C ALA A 529 -11.65 -18.12 -3.14
N GLY A 530 -11.63 -16.88 -3.64
CA GLY A 530 -11.79 -16.55 -5.05
C GLY A 530 -10.51 -16.45 -5.90
N VAL A 531 -9.33 -16.34 -5.29
CA VAL A 531 -8.08 -16.21 -6.04
C VAL A 531 -7.63 -17.60 -6.48
N GLY A 532 -8.06 -18.02 -7.67
CA GLY A 532 -7.60 -19.26 -8.28
C GLY A 532 -6.08 -19.25 -8.39
N ARG A 533 -5.42 -20.30 -7.88
CA ARG A 533 -3.98 -20.50 -8.06
C ARG A 533 -3.64 -20.34 -9.55
N PRO A 534 -2.69 -19.48 -9.95
CA PRO A 534 -2.10 -19.61 -11.27
C PRO A 534 -1.55 -21.04 -11.39
N VAL A 535 -1.90 -21.71 -12.49
CA VAL A 535 -1.54 -23.10 -12.74
C VAL A 535 -0.04 -23.24 -12.55
N ARG A 536 0.39 -24.09 -11.60
CA ARG A 536 1.79 -24.50 -11.44
C ARG A 536 2.21 -25.16 -12.76
N GLY A 537 2.88 -24.39 -13.62
CA GLY A 537 3.51 -24.84 -14.86
C GLY A 537 5.01 -24.77 -14.73
#